data_AF-T1BP74-F1
#
_entry.id   AF-T1BP74-F1
#
_cell.length_a   1.000
_cell.length_b   1.000
_cell.length_c   1.000
_cell.angle_alpha   90.00
_cell.angle_beta   90.00
_cell.angle_gamma   90.00
#
_symmetry.space_group_name_H-M   'P 1'
#
loop_
_entity.id
_entity.type
_entity.pdbx_description
1 polymer ?
#
loop_
_entity_poly.entity_id
_entity_poly.type
_entity_poly.pdbx_seq_one_letter_code
_entity_poly.pdbx_strand_id
1 'polypeptide(L)'
;SFDSSGDFIAFRNRMFEWFKRRGAVCRFVWVREAHASGRPHYHVMVWLPRSLRLPAADACGWWPHGFSNTQVVHSGAAYMAKYVSKAGHLNSPAFPKGCRIHGSGGLSVRSRWDRRWFLSPRWVRESLGAGSDP
;
A
#
# COMPACT_ATOMS: atom_id res chain seq x y z
N SER A 1 -7.53 12.00 -19.96
CA SER A 1 -8.26 11.76 -18.70
C SER A 1 -7.40 10.84 -17.84
N PHE A 2 -6.96 11.33 -16.69
CA PHE A 2 -6.05 10.60 -15.80
C PHE A 2 -6.87 9.65 -14.92
N ASP A 3 -6.94 8.37 -15.29
CA ASP A 3 -7.47 7.33 -14.41
C ASP A 3 -6.36 6.87 -13.46
N SER A 4 -6.30 7.54 -12.30
CA SER A 4 -5.33 7.29 -11.22
C SER A 4 -5.22 5.82 -10.79
N SER A 5 -6.21 4.98 -11.11
CA SER A 5 -6.25 3.56 -10.75
C SER A 5 -5.30 2.72 -11.61
N GLY A 6 -5.13 3.05 -12.89
CA GLY A 6 -4.32 2.29 -13.84
C GLY A 6 -2.81 2.38 -13.59
N ASP A 7 -2.32 3.57 -13.27
CA ASP A 7 -0.88 3.82 -13.11
C ASP A 7 -0.31 3.08 -11.91
N PHE A 8 -1.05 3.06 -10.79
CA PHE A 8 -0.65 2.29 -9.62
C PHE A 8 -0.65 0.78 -9.91
N ILE A 9 -1.61 0.29 -10.69
CA ILE A 9 -1.65 -1.12 -11.11
C ILE A 9 -0.43 -1.47 -11.96
N ALA A 10 -0.03 -0.59 -12.89
CA ALA A 10 1.16 -0.79 -13.71
C ALA A 10 2.45 -0.82 -12.87
N PHE A 11 2.63 0.15 -11.97
CA PHE A 11 3.72 0.18 -11.00
C PHE A 11 3.76 -1.11 -10.16
N ARG A 12 2.61 -1.50 -9.60
CA ARG A 12 2.45 -2.72 -8.80
C ARG A 12 2.89 -3.94 -9.60
N ASN A 13 2.40 -4.12 -10.81
CA ASN A 13 2.72 -5.30 -11.61
C ASN A 13 4.24 -5.41 -11.88
N ARG A 14 4.92 -4.30 -12.18
CA ARG A 14 6.38 -4.28 -12.36
C ARG A 14 7.13 -4.63 -11.07
N MET A 15 6.66 -4.13 -9.93
CA MET A 15 7.21 -4.48 -8.62
C MET A 15 7.04 -5.99 -8.33
N PHE A 16 5.86 -6.57 -8.59
CA PHE A 16 5.64 -8.02 -8.42
C PHE A 16 6.59 -8.85 -9.28
N GLU A 17 6.76 -8.50 -10.55
CA GLU A 17 7.69 -9.20 -11.44
C GLU A 17 9.15 -9.07 -10.98
N TRP A 18 9.54 -7.95 -10.39
CA TRP A 18 10.88 -7.79 -9.81
C TRP A 18 11.13 -8.71 -8.61
N PHE A 19 10.13 -8.88 -7.75
CA PHE A 19 10.17 -9.80 -6.60
C PHE A 19 10.17 -11.26 -7.05
N LYS A 20 9.30 -11.61 -8.01
CA LYS A 20 9.20 -12.95 -8.58
C LYS A 20 10.55 -13.42 -9.15
N ARG A 21 11.24 -12.55 -9.90
CA ARG A 21 12.58 -12.82 -10.45
C ARG A 21 13.67 -13.04 -9.38
N ARG A 22 13.39 -12.69 -8.13
CA ARG A 22 14.31 -12.83 -6.98
C ARG A 22 13.86 -13.91 -5.99
N GLY A 23 12.83 -14.68 -6.31
CA GLY A 23 12.29 -15.71 -5.41
C GLY A 23 11.73 -15.15 -4.10
N ALA A 24 11.37 -13.86 -4.06
CA ALA A 24 10.89 -13.19 -2.86
C ALA A 24 9.38 -12.91 -2.96
N VAL A 25 8.68 -12.94 -1.82
CA VAL A 25 7.26 -12.58 -1.75
C VAL A 25 7.12 -11.06 -1.63
N CYS A 26 6.40 -10.44 -2.58
CA CYS A 26 6.15 -9.00 -2.59
C CYS A 26 5.00 -8.63 -1.64
N ARG A 27 5.29 -8.40 -0.36
CA ARG A 27 4.31 -7.87 0.60
C ARG A 27 4.39 -6.36 0.64
N PHE A 28 3.25 -5.67 0.53
CA PHE A 28 3.21 -4.22 0.56
C PHE A 28 1.86 -3.67 1.04
N VAL A 29 1.90 -2.43 1.50
CA VAL A 29 0.75 -1.58 1.77
C VAL A 29 0.96 -0.26 1.06
N TRP A 30 -0.13 0.41 0.69
CA TRP A 30 -0.06 1.73 0.10
C TRP A 30 -1.21 2.60 0.56
N VAL A 31 -0.94 3.90 0.57
CA VAL A 31 -1.91 4.97 0.79
C VAL A 31 -1.74 5.97 -0.34
N ARG A 32 -2.85 6.56 -0.78
CA ARG A 32 -2.85 7.69 -1.67
C ARG A 32 -3.29 8.93 -0.92
N GLU A 33 -2.44 9.93 -0.97
CA GLU A 33 -2.68 11.26 -0.42
C GLU A 33 -3.09 12.20 -1.56
N ALA A 34 -4.05 13.08 -1.29
CA ALA A 34 -4.44 14.14 -2.21
C ALA A 34 -3.44 15.28 -2.05
N HIS A 35 -2.60 15.48 -3.06
CA HIS A 35 -1.66 16.59 -3.06
C HIS A 35 -2.42 17.92 -3.28
N ALA A 36 -1.88 19.03 -2.79
CA ALA A 36 -2.49 20.37 -2.95
C ALA A 36 -2.73 20.75 -4.42
N SER A 37 -1.99 20.14 -5.36
CA SER A 37 -2.17 20.31 -6.80
C SER A 37 -3.26 19.41 -7.43
N GLY A 38 -4.00 18.63 -6.64
CA GLY A 38 -5.02 17.70 -7.10
C GLY A 38 -4.49 16.40 -7.73
N ARG A 39 -3.17 16.28 -7.92
CA ARG A 39 -2.53 15.06 -8.42
C ARG A 39 -2.37 14.04 -7.28
N PRO A 40 -2.54 12.74 -7.54
CA PRO A 40 -2.37 11.74 -6.50
C PRO A 40 -0.89 11.60 -6.11
N HIS A 41 -0.63 11.52 -4.82
CA HIS A 41 0.66 11.14 -4.26
C HIS A 41 0.53 9.75 -3.63
N TYR A 42 1.39 8.81 -4.01
CA TYR A 42 1.37 7.45 -3.46
C TYR A 42 2.49 7.26 -2.44
N HIS A 43 2.13 6.79 -1.25
CA HIS A 43 3.07 6.23 -0.29
C HIS A 43 2.96 4.71 -0.33
N VAL A 44 4.06 4.03 -0.62
CA VAL A 44 4.12 2.57 -0.73
C VAL A 44 5.16 2.06 0.24
N MET A 45 4.73 1.22 1.18
CA MET A 45 5.64 0.51 2.07
C MET A 45 5.71 -0.94 1.63
N VAL A 46 6.94 -1.43 1.43
CA VAL A 46 7.22 -2.77 0.92
C VAL A 46 8.10 -3.51 1.93
N TRP A 47 7.74 -4.74 2.27
CA TRP A 47 8.57 -5.61 3.10
C TRP A 47 9.51 -6.41 2.21
N LEU A 48 10.81 -6.33 2.52
CA LEU A 48 11.89 -6.95 1.77
C LEU A 48 12.75 -7.82 2.70
N PRO A 49 13.27 -8.95 2.22
CA PRO A 49 14.41 -9.61 2.87
C PRO A 49 15.58 -8.63 3.08
N ARG A 50 16.34 -8.79 4.18
CA ARG A 50 17.45 -7.86 4.53
C ARG A 50 18.52 -7.74 3.45
N SER A 51 18.69 -8.78 2.62
CA SER A 51 19.64 -8.84 1.50
C SER A 51 19.20 -8.05 0.27
N LEU A 52 17.94 -7.61 0.21
CA LEU A 52 17.42 -6.87 -0.94
C LEU A 52 17.32 -5.37 -0.65
N ARG A 53 17.43 -4.59 -1.72
CA ARG A 53 17.14 -3.16 -1.77
C ARG A 53 16.22 -2.91 -2.95
N LEU A 54 15.15 -2.16 -2.72
CA LEU A 54 14.26 -1.78 -3.81
C LEU A 54 14.95 -0.70 -4.65
N PRO A 55 14.94 -0.81 -6.00
CA PRO A 55 15.36 0.30 -6.83
C PRO A 55 14.39 1.49 -6.70
N ALA A 56 14.89 2.70 -6.95
CA ALA A 56 14.01 3.86 -7.12
C ALA A 56 13.09 3.63 -8.34
N ALA A 57 11.77 3.79 -8.13
CA ALA A 57 10.74 3.39 -9.08
C ALA A 57 10.75 4.20 -10.37
N ASP A 58 11.12 5.47 -10.30
CA ASP A 58 11.37 6.35 -11.44
C ASP A 58 12.63 5.92 -12.20
N ALA A 59 13.73 5.68 -11.49
CA ALA A 59 15.01 5.29 -12.10
C ALA A 59 14.95 3.94 -12.83
N CYS A 60 14.15 2.98 -12.35
CA CYS A 60 13.98 1.68 -13.01
C CYS A 60 12.77 1.63 -13.98
N GLY A 61 12.17 2.79 -14.28
CA GLY A 61 11.08 2.91 -15.26
C GLY A 61 9.77 2.26 -14.84
N TRP A 62 9.52 2.11 -13.53
CA TRP A 62 8.24 1.63 -13.01
C TRP A 62 7.23 2.74 -12.78
N TRP A 63 7.69 3.98 -12.65
CA TRP A 63 6.87 5.16 -12.45
C TRP A 63 7.26 6.28 -13.42
N PRO A 64 6.46 6.56 -14.47
CA PRO A 64 6.80 7.57 -15.47
C PRO A 64 6.30 8.98 -15.11
N HIS A 65 5.54 9.14 -14.04
CA HIS A 65 4.77 10.37 -13.75
C HIS A 65 5.47 11.35 -12.78
N GLY A 66 6.77 11.18 -12.54
CA GLY A 66 7.56 12.04 -11.66
C GLY A 66 8.65 11.28 -10.93
N PHE A 67 9.10 11.85 -9.81
CA PHE A 67 10.19 11.29 -8.99
C PHE A 67 9.67 10.31 -7.95
N SER A 68 10.51 9.34 -7.60
CA SER A 68 10.27 8.46 -6.45
C SER A 68 11.31 8.72 -5.36
N ASN A 69 10.88 8.59 -4.10
CA ASN A 69 11.78 8.66 -2.96
C ASN A 69 11.76 7.30 -2.24
N THR A 70 12.84 6.55 -2.38
CA THR A 70 12.96 5.20 -1.80
C THR A 70 13.86 5.25 -0.58
N GLN A 71 13.30 4.90 0.58
CA GLN A 71 14.02 4.91 1.85
C GLN A 71 13.83 3.58 2.58
N VAL A 72 14.89 3.13 3.25
CA VAL A 72 14.80 2.00 4.18
C VAL A 72 14.24 2.51 5.49
N VAL A 73 13.16 1.89 5.96
CA VAL A 73 12.52 2.22 7.23
C VAL A 73 12.69 1.08 8.23
N HIS A 74 13.16 1.43 9.43
CA HIS A 74 13.36 0.47 10.52
C HIS A 74 12.10 0.25 11.38
N SER A 75 11.18 1.23 11.38
CA SER A 75 9.88 1.13 12.05
C SER A 75 8.73 1.34 11.06
N GLY A 76 8.19 0.23 10.56
CA GLY A 76 7.11 0.24 9.58
C GLY A 76 5.80 0.82 10.10
N ALA A 77 5.43 0.51 11.34
CA ALA A 77 4.18 0.96 11.94
C ALA A 77 4.15 2.48 12.16
N ALA A 78 5.24 3.05 12.68
CA ALA A 78 5.36 4.50 12.87
C ALA A 78 5.35 5.24 11.52
N TYR A 79 6.01 4.68 10.50
CA TYR A 79 5.99 5.23 9.16
C TYR A 79 4.58 5.24 8.57
N MET A 80 3.84 4.13 8.68
CA MET A 80 2.45 4.08 8.22
C MET A 80 1.53 5.03 8.98
N ALA A 81 1.66 5.10 10.31
CA ALA A 81 0.88 6.02 11.14
C ALA A 81 1.07 7.47 10.69
N LYS A 82 2.30 7.88 10.38
CA LYS A 82 2.61 9.22 9.84
C LYS A 82 1.78 9.57 8.59
N TYR A 83 1.62 8.64 7.65
CA TYR A 83 0.88 8.90 6.40
C TYR A 83 -0.63 8.74 6.55
N VAL A 84 -1.07 7.86 7.46
CA VAL A 84 -2.49 7.81 7.85
C VAL A 84 -2.92 9.15 8.43
N SER A 85 -2.09 9.77 9.29
CA SER A 85 -2.38 11.10 9.85
C SER A 85 -2.41 12.22 8.81
N LYS A 86 -1.78 12.03 7.64
CA LYS A 86 -1.78 13.03 6.55
C LYS A 86 -2.96 12.93 5.59
N ALA A 87 -3.54 11.73 5.47
CA ALA A 87 -4.66 11.47 4.57
C ALA A 87 -5.94 12.28 4.87
N GLY A 88 -5.98 13.00 6.01
CA GLY A 88 -7.10 13.84 6.46
C GLY A 88 -6.80 15.35 6.57
N HIS A 89 -5.71 15.86 5.99
CA HIS A 89 -5.47 17.31 6.02
C HIS A 89 -6.61 18.09 5.36
N LEU A 90 -7.18 19.05 6.12
CA LEU A 90 -8.33 19.90 5.76
C LEU A 90 -8.20 20.69 4.45
N ASN A 91 -6.97 20.81 3.92
CA ASN A 91 -6.65 21.62 2.74
C ASN A 91 -6.43 20.80 1.45
N SER A 92 -6.63 19.49 1.49
CA SER A 92 -6.50 18.63 0.31
C SER A 92 -7.86 18.51 -0.41
N PRO A 93 -7.91 18.61 -1.75
CA PRO A 93 -9.13 18.41 -2.50
C PRO A 93 -9.72 17.02 -2.19
N ALA A 94 -11.05 16.96 -2.04
CA ALA A 94 -11.75 15.71 -1.78
C ALA A 94 -11.43 14.68 -2.89
N PHE A 95 -11.19 13.44 -2.50
CA PHE A 95 -10.98 12.37 -3.48
C PHE A 95 -12.24 12.19 -4.34
N PRO A 96 -12.09 11.91 -5.65
CA PRO A 96 -13.22 11.56 -6.51
C PRO A 96 -14.02 10.39 -5.92
N LYS A 97 -15.33 10.39 -6.15
CA LYS A 97 -16.20 9.29 -5.69
C LYS A 97 -15.73 7.95 -6.27
N GLY A 98 -15.69 6.92 -5.42
CA GLY A 98 -15.26 5.55 -5.79
C GLY A 98 -13.74 5.36 -5.85
N CYS A 99 -12.96 6.39 -5.56
CA CYS A 99 -11.53 6.35 -5.72
C CYS A 99 -10.87 5.65 -4.51
N ARG A 100 -10.14 4.55 -4.76
CA ARG A 100 -9.49 3.77 -3.69
C ARG A 100 -8.33 4.55 -3.07
N ILE A 101 -8.40 4.74 -1.75
CA ILE A 101 -7.52 5.65 -1.01
C ILE A 101 -6.35 4.93 -0.32
N HIS A 102 -6.47 3.62 -0.12
CA HIS A 102 -5.41 2.76 0.41
C HIS A 102 -5.60 1.31 -0.05
N GLY A 103 -4.57 0.49 0.14
CA GLY A 103 -4.63 -0.94 -0.14
C GLY A 103 -3.42 -1.72 0.35
N SER A 104 -3.46 -3.03 0.15
CA SER A 104 -2.40 -3.96 0.53
C SER A 104 -2.35 -5.13 -0.45
N GLY A 105 -1.20 -5.77 -0.61
CA GLY A 105 -1.07 -6.96 -1.45
C GLY A 105 0.09 -7.87 -1.06
N GLY A 106 0.14 -9.04 -1.70
CA GLY A 106 1.16 -10.07 -1.44
C GLY A 106 0.93 -10.95 -0.22
N LEU A 107 -0.25 -10.86 0.39
CA LEU A 107 -0.63 -11.71 1.52
C LEU A 107 -0.99 -13.11 1.01
N SER A 108 -0.62 -14.14 1.78
CA SER A 108 -1.08 -15.51 1.55
C SER A 108 -2.59 -15.62 1.73
N VAL A 109 -3.20 -16.73 1.32
CA VAL A 109 -4.63 -16.98 1.58
C VAL A 109 -4.92 -16.82 3.07
N ARG A 110 -4.18 -17.51 3.94
CA ARG A 110 -4.33 -17.42 5.40
C ARG A 110 -4.19 -15.99 5.91
N SER A 111 -3.11 -15.28 5.55
CA SER A 111 -2.91 -13.91 6.02
C SER A 111 -3.97 -12.91 5.51
N ARG A 112 -4.64 -13.19 4.37
CA ARG A 112 -5.82 -12.41 3.95
C ARG A 112 -7.03 -12.68 4.83
N TRP A 113 -7.22 -13.92 5.26
CA TRP A 113 -8.25 -14.28 6.25
C TRP A 113 -7.98 -13.62 7.58
N ASP A 114 -6.76 -13.75 8.11
CA ASP A 114 -6.37 -13.16 9.40
C ASP A 114 -6.57 -11.64 9.35
N ARG A 115 -6.09 -10.96 8.30
CA ARG A 115 -6.31 -9.53 8.12
C ARG A 115 -7.80 -9.18 8.06
N ARG A 116 -8.62 -9.97 7.35
CA ARG A 116 -10.07 -9.74 7.29
C ARG A 116 -10.69 -9.88 8.67
N TRP A 117 -10.30 -10.91 9.43
CA TRP A 117 -10.75 -11.12 10.80
C TRP A 117 -10.40 -9.93 11.70
N PHE A 118 -9.12 -9.55 11.76
CA PHE A 118 -8.66 -8.43 12.60
C PHE A 118 -9.27 -7.08 12.22
N LEU A 119 -9.58 -6.86 10.94
CA LEU A 119 -10.26 -5.65 10.47
C LEU A 119 -11.80 -5.73 10.58
N SER A 120 -12.36 -6.88 10.95
CA SER A 120 -13.80 -7.02 11.09
C SER A 120 -14.31 -6.25 12.31
N PRO A 121 -15.51 -5.63 12.21
CA PRO A 121 -16.16 -5.02 13.36
C PRO A 121 -16.25 -6.00 14.52
N ARG A 122 -16.17 -5.49 15.75
CA ARG A 122 -16.20 -6.31 16.96
C ARG A 122 -17.41 -7.26 16.99
N TRP A 123 -18.59 -6.76 16.64
CA TRP A 123 -19.83 -7.55 16.60
C TRP A 123 -19.76 -8.73 15.63
N VAL A 124 -19.03 -8.61 14.51
CA VAL A 124 -18.82 -9.73 13.56
C VAL A 124 -17.97 -10.80 14.21
N ARG A 125 -16.90 -10.42 14.92
CA ARG A 125 -16.02 -11.38 15.60
C ARG A 125 -16.73 -12.09 16.74
N GLU A 126 -17.51 -11.36 17.52
CA GLU A 126 -18.28 -11.91 18.64
C GLU A 126 -19.38 -12.87 18.18
N SER A 127 -20.00 -12.63 17.02
CA SER A 127 -21.03 -13.52 16.45
C SER A 127 -20.54 -14.91 16.03
N LEU A 128 -19.23 -15.11 15.86
CA LEU A 128 -18.64 -16.38 15.43
C LEU A 128 -18.08 -17.20 16.61
N GLY A 129 -18.18 -16.68 17.85
CA GLY A 129 -17.81 -17.36 19.09
C GLY A 129 -16.30 -17.34 19.39
N ALA A 130 -15.91 -17.46 20.67
CA ALA A 130 -14.52 -17.35 21.12
C ALA A 130 -13.54 -18.42 20.56
N GLY A 131 -14.06 -19.48 19.92
CA GLY A 131 -13.25 -20.51 19.25
C GLY A 131 -12.95 -20.24 17.77
N SER A 132 -13.36 -19.08 17.23
CA SER A 132 -13.20 -18.72 15.83
C SER A 132 -12.02 -17.78 15.55
N ASP A 133 -11.22 -17.50 16.58
CA ASP A 133 -9.95 -16.79 16.41
C ASP A 133 -8.97 -17.62 15.55
N PRO A 134 -8.34 -17.02 14.53
CA PRO A 134 -7.39 -17.70 13.66
C PRO A 134 -6.02 -17.98 14.30
#